data_AF-A0AA51B275-F1
#
_entry.id   AF-A0AA51B275-F1
#
_cell.length_a   1.000
_cell.length_b   1.000
_cell.length_c   1.000
_cell.angle_alpha   90.00
_cell.angle_beta   90.00
_cell.angle_gamma   90.00
#
_symmetry.space_group_name_H-M   'P 1'
#
loop_
_entity.id
_entity.type
_entity.pdbx_description
1 polymer ?
#
loop_
_entity_poly.entity_id
_entity_poly.type
_entity_poly.pdbx_seq_one_letter_code
_entity_poly.pdbx_strand_id
1 'polypeptide(L)'
;ANQNSNDGYLLYLEGIVLKKLDLRSQAVSVLQSSIAVTPILWCAWVELASLANEYEALDALQLPKHWMMYFFAAHAFVELKLSEQALEAYTALAATGFEKSTYITAQMAIAHH
;
A
#
# COMPACT_ATOMS: atom_id res chain seq x y z
N ALA A 1 5.47 -32.58 3.44
CA ALA A 1 5.94 -31.19 3.31
C ALA A 1 4.88 -30.43 2.53
N ASN A 2 4.13 -29.53 3.19
CA ASN A 2 3.09 -28.74 2.51
C ASN A 2 3.76 -27.61 1.73
N GLN A 3 3.96 -27.80 0.43
CA GLN A 3 4.32 -26.74 -0.51
C GLN A 3 3.06 -26.03 -1.05
N ASN A 4 2.22 -25.49 -0.16
CA ASN A 4 1.22 -24.50 -0.57
C ASN A 4 1.81 -23.12 -0.31
N SER A 5 2.72 -22.72 -1.20
CA SER A 5 3.62 -21.57 -1.06
C SER A 5 2.97 -20.19 -1.24
N ASN A 6 1.63 -20.10 -1.25
CA ASN A 6 0.91 -18.87 -1.62
C ASN A 6 -0.14 -18.50 -0.57
N ASP A 7 0.20 -18.51 0.72
CA ASP A 7 -0.64 -17.87 1.74
C ASP A 7 -0.26 -16.38 1.82
N GLY A 8 -1.19 -15.50 1.45
CA GLY A 8 -0.92 -14.06 1.41
C GLY A 8 -0.55 -13.46 2.77
N TYR A 9 -1.01 -14.04 3.89
CA TYR A 9 -0.69 -13.57 5.23
C TYR A 9 0.71 -14.02 5.66
N LEU A 10 1.12 -15.24 5.31
CA LEU A 10 2.50 -15.71 5.55
C LEU A 10 3.50 -14.91 4.71
N LEU A 11 3.17 -14.63 3.44
CA LEU A 11 3.97 -13.74 2.59
C LEU A 11 4.07 -12.33 3.19
N TYR A 12 2.97 -11.79 3.73
CA TYR A 12 3.01 -10.51 4.44
C TYR A 12 4.00 -10.56 5.62
N LEU A 13 3.91 -11.58 6.47
CA LEU A 13 4.80 -11.73 7.63
C LEU A 13 6.26 -11.86 7.21
N GLU A 14 6.56 -12.62 6.15
CA GLU A 14 7.89 -12.70 5.56
C GLU A 14 8.38 -11.33 5.08
N GLY A 15 7.53 -10.59 4.36
CA GLY A 15 7.82 -9.22 3.94
C GLY A 15 8.19 -8.28 5.09
N ILE A 16 7.47 -8.38 6.23
CA ILE A 16 7.80 -7.64 7.46
C ILE A 16 9.16 -8.05 8.02
N VAL A 17 9.46 -9.35 8.09
CA VAL A 17 10.76 -9.84 8.57
C VAL A 17 11.89 -9.35 7.68
N LEU A 18 11.75 -9.45 6.35
CA LEU A 18 12.73 -8.96 5.38
C LEU A 18 12.95 -7.45 5.51
N LYS A 19 11.88 -6.66 5.67
CA LYS A 19 11.96 -5.22 5.92
C LYS A 19 12.74 -4.92 7.21
N LYS A 20 12.49 -5.65 8.30
CA LYS A 20 13.22 -5.50 9.58
C LYS A 20 14.69 -5.89 9.50
N LEU A 21 15.05 -6.76 8.56
CA LEU A 21 16.43 -7.15 8.26
C LEU A 21 17.11 -6.22 7.23
N ASP A 22 16.46 -5.12 6.85
CA ASP A 22 16.93 -4.16 5.84
C ASP A 22 17.13 -4.76 4.42
N LEU A 23 16.49 -5.91 4.15
CA LEU A 23 16.50 -6.56 2.84
C LEU A 23 15.42 -5.98 1.92
N ARG A 24 15.53 -4.68 1.63
CA ARG A 24 14.47 -3.87 1.03
C ARG A 24 13.89 -4.43 -0.28
N SER A 25 14.75 -4.81 -1.23
CA SER A 25 14.30 -5.32 -2.54
C SER A 25 13.54 -6.66 -2.41
N GLN A 26 13.96 -7.51 -1.48
CA GLN A 26 13.27 -8.78 -1.20
C GLN A 26 11.91 -8.51 -0.53
N ALA A 27 11.88 -7.58 0.44
CA ALA A 27 10.63 -7.18 1.08
C ALA A 27 9.61 -6.65 0.08
N VAL A 28 10.02 -5.80 -0.87
CA VAL A 28 9.15 -5.29 -1.95
C VAL A 28 8.62 -6.43 -2.83
N SER A 29 9.47 -7.38 -3.24
CA SER A 29 9.05 -8.53 -4.04
C SER A 29 8.01 -9.42 -3.34
N VAL A 30 8.27 -9.73 -2.07
CA VAL A 30 7.39 -10.60 -1.27
C VAL A 30 6.08 -9.89 -0.91
N LEU A 31 6.11 -8.59 -0.60
CA LEU A 31 4.89 -7.82 -0.32
C LEU A 31 4.00 -7.67 -1.57
N GLN A 32 4.57 -7.49 -2.76
CA GLN A 32 3.79 -7.54 -4.01
C GLN A 32 3.12 -8.90 -4.20
N SER A 33 3.82 -9.99 -3.87
CA SER A 33 3.27 -11.35 -3.93
C SER A 33 2.13 -11.55 -2.92
N SER A 34 2.29 -11.04 -1.69
CA SER A 34 1.23 -11.03 -0.66
C SER A 34 -0.02 -10.28 -1.15
N ILE A 35 0.18 -9.09 -1.72
CA ILE A 35 -0.90 -8.27 -2.29
C ILE A 35 -1.58 -8.97 -3.47
N ALA A 36 -0.82 -9.61 -4.36
CA ALA A 36 -1.39 -10.34 -5.50
C ALA A 36 -2.28 -11.51 -5.06
N VAL A 37 -1.90 -12.20 -3.98
CA VAL A 37 -2.66 -13.32 -3.43
C VAL A 37 -3.86 -12.86 -2.60
N THR A 38 -3.68 -11.83 -1.75
CA THR A 38 -4.73 -11.30 -0.86
C THR A 38 -4.84 -9.78 -1.00
N PRO A 39 -5.44 -9.26 -2.09
CA PRO A 39 -5.49 -7.82 -2.37
C PRO A 39 -6.23 -6.98 -1.34
N ILE A 40 -7.08 -7.60 -0.51
CA ILE A 40 -7.82 -6.92 0.56
C ILE A 40 -6.99 -6.71 1.84
N LEU A 41 -5.78 -7.28 1.92
CA LEU A 41 -4.92 -7.15 3.10
C LEU A 41 -4.26 -5.77 3.16
N TRP A 42 -4.96 -4.79 3.73
CA TRP A 42 -4.52 -3.38 3.73
C TRP A 42 -3.12 -3.16 4.32
N CYS A 43 -2.75 -3.87 5.39
CA CYS A 43 -1.43 -3.71 6.00
C CYS A 43 -0.27 -4.05 5.05
N ALA A 44 -0.45 -4.96 4.08
CA ALA A 44 0.57 -5.25 3.07
C ALA A 44 0.80 -4.06 2.13
N TRP A 45 -0.26 -3.35 1.76
CA TRP A 45 -0.18 -2.14 0.93
C TRP A 45 0.48 -0.98 1.66
N VAL A 46 0.15 -0.74 2.94
CA VAL A 46 0.77 0.30 3.78
C VAL A 46 2.27 0.05 3.93
N GLU A 47 2.65 -1.19 4.20
CA GLU A 47 4.05 -1.57 4.36
C GLU A 47 4.82 -1.42 3.06
N LEU A 48 4.21 -1.79 1.93
CA LEU A 48 4.78 -1.57 0.61
C LEU A 48 4.95 -0.07 0.29
N ALA A 49 3.96 0.77 0.63
CA ALA A 49 4.04 2.23 0.42
C ALA A 49 5.23 2.83 1.17
N SER A 50 5.45 2.44 2.43
CA SER A 50 6.61 2.90 3.23
C SER A 50 7.97 2.48 2.66
N LEU A 51 7.98 1.44 1.81
CA LEU A 51 9.17 0.98 1.09
C LEU A 51 9.37 1.70 -0.25
N ALA A 52 8.33 2.32 -0.80
CA ALA A 52 8.34 3.00 -2.09
C ALA A 52 8.68 4.49 -1.99
N ASN A 53 9.35 4.94 -0.91
CA ASN A 53 9.74 6.33 -0.63
C ASN A 53 10.65 7.02 -1.68
N GLU A 54 10.91 6.41 -2.83
CA GLU A 54 11.54 7.04 -3.99
C GLU A 54 10.55 6.96 -5.15
N TYR A 55 10.27 8.08 -5.82
CA TYR A 55 9.23 8.20 -6.86
C TYR A 55 9.41 7.17 -8.00
N GLU A 56 10.67 6.86 -8.32
CA GLU A 56 11.04 5.86 -9.34
C GLU A 56 10.66 4.41 -8.94
N ALA A 57 10.32 4.17 -7.67
CA ALA A 57 9.94 2.84 -7.17
C ALA A 57 8.45 2.51 -7.39
N LEU A 58 7.54 3.51 -7.40
CA LEU A 58 6.09 3.25 -7.49
C LEU A 58 5.67 2.72 -8.87
N ASP A 59 6.17 3.34 -9.94
CA ASP A 59 5.84 2.95 -11.31
C ASP A 59 6.41 1.58 -11.69
N ALA A 60 7.44 1.12 -10.97
CA ALA A 60 8.04 -0.21 -11.16
C ALA A 60 7.23 -1.34 -10.50
N LEU A 61 6.30 -1.01 -9.58
CA LEU A 61 5.53 -2.02 -8.84
C LEU A 61 4.56 -2.78 -9.75
N GLN A 62 4.61 -4.10 -9.66
CA GLN A 62 3.69 -5.03 -10.31
C GLN A 62 2.51 -5.32 -9.37
N LEU A 63 1.52 -4.41 -9.38
CA LEU A 63 0.35 -4.49 -8.51
C LEU A 63 -0.88 -5.04 -9.26
N PRO A 64 -1.76 -5.79 -8.58
CA PRO A 64 -2.97 -6.32 -9.20
C PRO A 64 -3.95 -5.20 -9.56
N LYS A 65 -4.73 -5.42 -10.63
CA LYS A 65 -5.87 -4.56 -10.97
C LYS A 65 -7.01 -4.80 -9.97
N HIS A 66 -6.99 -4.06 -8.87
CA HIS A 66 -7.94 -4.17 -7.77
C HIS A 66 -8.29 -2.79 -7.21
N TRP A 67 -9.50 -2.58 -6.72
CA TRP A 67 -9.96 -1.27 -6.22
C TRP A 67 -9.14 -0.74 -5.04
N MET A 68 -8.48 -1.63 -4.28
CA MET A 68 -7.55 -1.25 -3.21
C MET A 68 -6.37 -0.39 -3.72
N MET A 69 -6.05 -0.45 -5.02
CA MET A 69 -5.04 0.41 -5.63
C MET A 69 -5.36 1.90 -5.45
N TYR A 70 -6.64 2.30 -5.43
CA TYR A 70 -7.02 3.70 -5.22
C TYR A 70 -6.64 4.18 -3.81
N PHE A 71 -6.85 3.33 -2.80
CA PHE A 71 -6.41 3.61 -1.43
C PHE A 71 -4.89 3.61 -1.31
N PHE A 72 -4.22 2.67 -1.97
CA PHE A 72 -2.77 2.61 -2.00
C PHE A 72 -2.15 3.87 -2.62
N ALA A 73 -2.64 4.32 -3.78
CA ALA A 73 -2.12 5.51 -4.44
C ALA A 73 -2.30 6.76 -3.57
N ALA A 74 -3.50 6.96 -3.01
CA ALA A 74 -3.77 8.08 -2.11
C ALA A 74 -2.85 8.06 -0.87
N HIS A 75 -2.64 6.88 -0.27
CA HIS A 75 -1.76 6.72 0.88
C HIS A 75 -0.28 6.93 0.51
N ALA A 76 0.18 6.39 -0.61
CA ALA A 76 1.54 6.58 -1.10
C ALA A 76 1.85 8.05 -1.39
N PHE A 77 0.88 8.83 -1.89
CA PHE A 77 1.05 10.28 -2.05
C PHE A 77 1.25 10.99 -0.70
N VAL A 78 0.59 10.56 0.38
CA VAL A 78 0.85 11.09 1.72
C VAL A 78 2.28 10.79 2.17
N GLU A 79 2.73 9.53 2.02
CA GLU A 79 4.10 9.12 2.40
C GLU A 79 5.18 9.86 1.59
N LEU A 80 4.92 10.14 0.32
CA LEU A 80 5.79 10.92 -0.57
C LEU A 80 5.67 12.44 -0.38
N LYS A 81 4.83 12.91 0.56
CA LYS A 81 4.57 14.34 0.83
C LYS A 81 4.02 15.11 -0.39
N LEU A 82 3.26 14.42 -1.24
CA LEU A 82 2.55 14.95 -2.39
C LEU A 82 1.12 15.33 -1.99
N SER A 83 1.01 16.39 -1.16
CA SER A 83 -0.25 16.76 -0.49
C SER A 83 -1.41 17.04 -1.44
N GLU A 84 -1.17 17.74 -2.56
CA GLU A 84 -2.24 18.05 -3.52
C GLU A 84 -2.80 16.78 -4.17
N GLN A 85 -1.93 15.88 -4.62
CA GLN A 85 -2.31 14.60 -5.23
C GLN A 85 -3.00 13.68 -4.21
N ALA A 86 -2.53 13.67 -2.96
CA ALA A 86 -3.17 12.92 -1.88
C ALA A 86 -4.59 13.43 -1.62
N LEU A 87 -4.78 14.75 -1.51
CA LEU A 87 -6.09 15.36 -1.27
C LEU A 87 -7.05 15.12 -2.43
N GLU A 88 -6.58 15.25 -3.68
CA GLU A 88 -7.38 14.94 -4.86
C GLU A 88 -7.85 13.48 -4.85
N ALA A 89 -6.92 12.54 -4.62
CA ALA A 89 -7.21 11.11 -4.61
C ALA A 89 -8.19 10.72 -3.47
N TYR A 90 -7.99 11.24 -2.26
CA TYR A 90 -8.91 10.97 -1.13
C TYR A 90 -10.28 11.65 -1.30
N THR A 91 -10.34 12.83 -1.92
CA THR A 91 -11.61 13.48 -2.25
C THR A 91 -12.40 12.66 -3.27
N ALA A 92 -11.72 12.11 -4.29
CA ALA A 92 -12.34 11.19 -5.24
C ALA A 92 -12.87 9.93 -4.54
N LEU A 93 -12.08 9.32 -3.64
CA LEU A 93 -12.54 8.17 -2.85
C LEU A 93 -13.77 8.51 -2.00
N ALA A 94 -13.76 9.63 -1.29
CA ALA A 94 -14.92 10.09 -0.52
C ALA A 94 -16.16 10.24 -1.40
N ALA A 95 -16.03 10.84 -2.59
CA ALA A 95 -17.13 11.02 -3.53
C ALA A 95 -17.72 9.70 -4.10
N THR A 96 -16.98 8.58 -4.01
CA THR A 96 -17.45 7.26 -4.47
C THR A 96 -18.20 6.43 -3.41
N GLY A 97 -18.52 7.02 -2.25
CA GLY A 97 -19.29 6.36 -1.19
C GLY A 97 -18.51 6.07 0.10
N PHE A 98 -17.29 6.60 0.23
CA PHE A 98 -16.46 6.47 1.44
C PHE A 98 -16.40 7.77 2.26
N GLU A 99 -17.33 8.71 2.07
CA GLU A 99 -17.35 10.02 2.72
C GLU A 99 -17.46 9.95 4.26
N LYS A 100 -17.92 8.83 4.82
CA LYS A 100 -17.99 8.58 6.27
C LYS A 100 -16.81 7.79 6.82
N SER A 101 -15.81 7.48 6.00
CA SER A 101 -14.64 6.72 6.43
C SER A 101 -13.71 7.58 7.30
N THR A 102 -13.62 7.25 8.58
CA THR A 102 -12.71 7.94 9.52
C THR A 102 -11.25 7.86 9.06
N TYR A 103 -10.86 6.77 8.38
CA TYR A 103 -9.52 6.63 7.81
C TYR A 103 -9.26 7.71 6.74
N ILE A 104 -10.19 7.89 5.79
CA ILE A 104 -10.05 8.91 4.74
C ILE A 104 -10.00 10.31 5.35
N THR A 105 -10.91 10.62 6.29
CA THR A 105 -10.91 11.92 6.97
C THR A 105 -9.58 12.19 7.67
N ALA A 106 -9.01 11.19 8.37
CA ALA A 106 -7.73 11.33 9.05
C ALA A 106 -6.57 11.55 8.04
N GLN A 107 -6.55 10.82 6.93
CA GLN A 107 -5.51 10.96 5.91
C GLN A 107 -5.58 12.31 5.19
N MET A 108 -6.77 12.82 4.90
CA MET A 108 -6.95 14.18 4.37
C MET A 108 -6.44 15.24 5.36
N ALA A 109 -6.72 15.07 6.66
CA ALA A 109 -6.20 15.97 7.68
C ALA A 109 -4.66 15.94 7.75
N ILE A 110 -4.04 14.76 7.64
CA ILE A 110 -2.57 14.63 7.58
C ILE A 110 -2.02 15.31 6.33
N ALA A 111 -2.64 15.14 5.16
CA ALA A 111 -2.17 15.76 3.91
C ALA A 111 -2.26 17.30 3.90
N HIS A 112 -3.14 17.89 4.72
CA HIS A 112 -3.27 19.35 4.87
C HIS A 112 -2.16 20.00 5.73
N HIS A 113 -1.35 19.22 6.44
CA HIS A 113 -0.31 19.68 7.35
C HIS A 113 1.09 19.47 6.77
#